data_AF-A0A960ADV8-F1
#
_entry.id   AF-A0A960ADV8-F1
#
_cell.length_a   1.000
_cell.length_b   1.000
_cell.length_c   1.000
_cell.angle_alpha   90.00
_cell.angle_beta   90.00
_cell.angle_gamma   90.00
#
_symmetry.space_group_name_H-M   'P 1'
#
loop_
_entity.id
_entity.type
_entity.pdbx_description
1 polymer ?
#
loop_
_entity_poly.entity_id
_entity_poly.type
_entity_poly.pdbx_seq_one_letter_code
_entity_poly.pdbx_strand_id
1 'polypeptide(L)'
;FEAGTETSETSLTLDGAPATVTVTVANTSTLVDSYLVTAVDPPPWLEVTPGTAELLPASSGTVAAQLRVVAQTLVPAQTLTLVVRVSNNTGGSTYRDLPVTVTVPVVTAPIGVRAEPQTLRVRDTAPGVCRVVVSNAGTNRWAQVGLSAADPEQVVRATWSSAQVQVPPGAEEAVEVRFDAPPPEPGGEVTRTITVIAHEGQRRAETTLTLNQSASHAAIELLELRLEPSILRLGSRRRGRMTAVVDNRRGTMPAGVALTAQDPERSLRFQITPGSMTVPPGQAAAAAVSVTAPDTPPGQEVIRSLTVTATDGQSDISTEGRVIQLASSRRGIMRIVLTVLGGLLVLLGAISTFVAGTSNSAFDLTAQELSHEADVSNPSWGIPDQLEAGGAETIASVGLVLIVLAVLMVFGLTGTTGKLTRVIALLGLVLVVATFIGSQVAAGGSGPGIGAFIAALGFVVGYVGGLLARR
;
A
#
# COMPACT_ATOMS: atom_id res chain seq x y z
N PHE A 1 50.16 6.36 -84.70
CA PHE A 1 50.23 7.50 -83.76
C PHE A 1 50.70 6.99 -82.41
N GLU A 2 51.37 7.85 -81.66
CA GLU A 2 51.64 7.64 -80.23
C GLU A 2 50.78 8.61 -79.42
N ALA A 3 50.35 8.22 -78.23
CA ALA A 3 49.60 9.12 -77.35
C ALA A 3 49.98 8.88 -75.88
N GLY A 4 50.00 9.95 -75.10
CA GLY A 4 50.28 9.91 -73.67
C GLY A 4 49.46 10.97 -72.94
N THR A 5 49.14 10.71 -71.67
CA THR A 5 48.44 11.68 -70.83
C THR A 5 49.40 12.75 -70.35
N GLU A 6 49.08 14.02 -70.61
CA GLU A 6 49.71 15.14 -69.92
C GLU A 6 49.06 15.34 -68.55
N THR A 7 47.74 15.12 -68.47
CA THR A 7 46.98 15.11 -67.21
C THR A 7 46.67 13.67 -66.80
N SER A 8 47.48 13.08 -65.92
CA SER A 8 47.22 11.75 -65.35
C SER A 8 46.25 11.79 -64.16
N GLU A 9 46.06 12.96 -63.54
CA GLU A 9 45.16 13.17 -62.40
C GLU A 9 44.38 14.47 -62.56
N THR A 10 43.09 14.45 -62.22
CA THR A 10 42.24 15.64 -62.26
C THR A 10 41.17 15.59 -61.15
N SER A 11 40.74 16.76 -60.68
CA SER A 11 39.66 16.90 -59.70
C SER A 11 38.46 17.56 -60.35
N LEU A 12 37.28 16.97 -60.18
CA LEU A 12 36.02 17.55 -60.66
C LEU A 12 35.56 18.66 -59.70
N THR A 13 34.80 19.60 -60.23
CA THR A 13 34.00 20.52 -59.42
C THR A 13 32.53 20.08 -59.45
N LEU A 14 31.86 20.20 -58.31
CA LEU A 14 30.48 19.74 -58.13
C LEU A 14 29.43 20.82 -58.43
N ASP A 15 29.89 22.02 -58.78
CA ASP A 15 29.07 23.17 -59.23
C ASP A 15 28.75 23.13 -60.73
N GLY A 16 29.21 22.09 -61.44
CA GLY A 16 29.00 21.91 -62.87
C GLY A 16 30.01 22.63 -63.75
N ALA A 17 31.08 23.22 -63.20
CA ALA A 17 32.19 23.71 -64.02
C ALA A 17 32.99 22.53 -64.62
N PRO A 18 33.41 22.63 -65.90
CA PRO A 18 34.13 21.55 -66.55
C PRO A 18 35.59 21.46 -66.06
N ALA A 19 36.03 20.25 -65.72
CA ALA A 19 37.46 19.94 -65.56
C ALA A 19 38.05 19.54 -66.91
N THR A 20 39.33 19.84 -67.15
CA THR A 20 40.01 19.53 -68.42
C THR A 20 40.95 18.33 -68.24
N VAL A 21 40.91 17.41 -69.19
CA VAL A 21 41.87 16.31 -69.33
C VAL A 21 42.63 16.49 -70.63
N THR A 22 43.95 16.55 -70.52
CA THR A 22 44.83 16.87 -71.63
C THR A 22 45.67 15.66 -72.03
N VAL A 23 45.67 15.36 -73.33
CA VAL A 23 46.39 14.22 -73.93
C VAL A 23 47.31 14.74 -75.04
N THR A 24 48.56 14.31 -75.00
CA THR A 24 49.54 14.57 -76.07
C THR A 24 49.45 13.46 -77.09
N VAL A 25 49.31 13.82 -78.37
CA VAL A 25 49.24 12.89 -79.49
C VAL A 25 50.33 13.23 -80.50
N ALA A 26 51.11 12.23 -80.92
CA ALA A 26 52.12 12.35 -81.96
C ALA A 26 51.65 11.59 -83.21
N ASN A 27 51.46 12.33 -84.32
CA ASN A 27 51.13 11.75 -85.61
C ASN A 27 52.39 11.18 -86.26
N THR A 28 52.51 9.85 -86.26
CA THR A 28 53.62 9.12 -86.87
C THR A 28 53.35 8.70 -88.32
N SER A 29 52.22 9.11 -88.91
CA SER A 29 51.84 8.80 -90.29
C SER A 29 52.43 9.82 -91.28
N THR A 30 52.37 9.48 -92.57
CA THR A 30 52.75 10.38 -93.67
C THR A 30 51.61 11.26 -94.16
N LEU A 31 50.42 11.17 -93.54
CA LEU A 31 49.21 11.90 -93.92
C LEU A 31 48.73 12.79 -92.77
N VAL A 32 47.89 13.78 -93.08
CA VAL A 32 47.18 14.55 -92.06
C VAL A 32 46.09 13.66 -91.47
N ASP A 33 46.09 13.51 -90.15
CA ASP A 33 45.12 12.70 -89.41
C ASP A 33 44.39 13.54 -88.38
N SER A 34 43.12 13.22 -88.14
CA SER A 34 42.29 13.84 -87.10
C SER A 34 42.15 12.88 -85.91
N TYR A 35 42.49 13.37 -84.72
CA TYR A 35 42.48 12.59 -83.50
C TYR A 35 41.34 13.03 -82.60
N LEU A 36 40.55 12.06 -82.14
CA LEU A 36 39.41 12.25 -81.24
C LEU A 36 39.72 11.64 -79.88
N VAL A 37 39.48 12.41 -78.82
CA VAL A 37 39.59 11.99 -77.43
C VAL A 37 38.19 11.83 -76.85
N THR A 38 37.85 10.60 -76.45
CA THR A 38 36.56 10.23 -75.82
C THR A 38 36.79 9.48 -74.51
N ALA A 39 35.78 9.39 -73.65
CA ALA A 39 35.81 8.47 -72.51
C ALA A 39 35.20 7.11 -72.86
N VAL A 40 35.78 6.04 -72.31
CA VAL A 40 35.23 4.68 -72.40
C VAL A 40 34.35 4.45 -71.17
N ASP A 41 33.09 4.10 -71.39
CA ASP A 41 32.08 3.80 -70.37
C ASP A 41 32.07 4.80 -69.19
N PRO A 42 31.90 6.11 -69.44
CA PRO A 42 31.85 7.09 -68.36
C PRO A 42 30.65 6.82 -67.44
N PRO A 43 30.77 7.06 -66.12
CA PRO A 43 29.65 6.95 -65.20
C PRO A 43 28.46 7.83 -65.64
N PRO A 44 27.21 7.44 -65.37
CA PRO A 44 26.02 8.15 -65.87
C PRO A 44 25.87 9.58 -65.33
N TRP A 45 26.59 9.94 -64.27
CA TRP A 45 26.64 11.28 -63.70
C TRP A 45 27.74 12.18 -64.28
N LEU A 46 28.59 11.64 -65.17
CA LEU A 46 29.73 12.33 -65.76
C LEU A 46 29.51 12.51 -67.27
N GLU A 47 29.31 13.75 -67.69
CA GLU A 47 29.31 14.13 -69.09
C GLU A 47 30.75 14.38 -69.55
N VAL A 48 31.12 13.81 -70.70
CA VAL A 48 32.44 13.99 -71.31
C VAL A 48 32.27 14.61 -72.68
N THR A 49 32.67 15.87 -72.82
CA THR A 49 32.70 16.56 -74.11
C THR A 49 33.98 16.16 -74.85
N PRO A 50 33.89 15.50 -76.02
CA PRO A 50 35.06 15.05 -76.76
C PRO A 50 35.95 16.21 -77.22
N GLY A 51 37.26 15.96 -77.26
CA GLY A 51 38.25 16.86 -77.86
C GLY A 51 38.73 16.36 -79.21
N THR A 52 39.02 17.26 -80.15
CA THR A 52 39.56 16.92 -81.48
C THR A 52 40.76 17.77 -81.85
N ALA A 53 41.76 17.19 -82.51
CA ALA A 53 42.83 17.93 -83.17
C ALA A 53 43.24 17.30 -84.50
N GLU A 54 43.56 18.14 -85.47
CA GLU A 54 44.18 17.73 -86.73
C GLU A 54 45.69 17.91 -86.62
N LEU A 55 46.45 16.86 -86.90
CA LEU A 55 47.91 16.88 -86.80
C LEU A 55 48.54 16.58 -88.15
N LEU A 56 49.52 17.42 -88.52
CA LEU A 56 50.34 17.23 -89.70
C LEU A 56 51.22 15.97 -89.56
N PRO A 57 51.70 15.39 -90.67
CA PRO A 57 52.68 14.30 -90.63
C PRO A 57 53.89 14.63 -89.75
N ALA A 58 54.34 13.67 -88.94
CA ALA A 58 55.48 13.81 -88.03
C ALA A 58 55.39 14.99 -87.03
N SER A 59 54.18 15.45 -86.72
CA SER A 59 53.92 16.50 -85.72
C SER A 59 53.27 15.95 -84.46
N SER A 60 53.47 16.63 -83.33
CA SER A 60 52.74 16.38 -82.09
C SER A 60 51.84 17.55 -81.74
N GLY A 61 50.72 17.26 -81.09
CA GLY A 61 49.84 18.29 -80.55
C GLY A 61 49.07 17.78 -79.34
N THR A 62 48.30 18.69 -78.77
CA THR A 62 47.58 18.47 -77.52
C THR A 62 46.08 18.48 -77.78
N VAL A 63 45.38 17.47 -77.26
CA VAL A 63 43.92 17.34 -77.38
C VAL A 63 43.32 17.33 -75.98
N ALA A 64 42.35 18.21 -75.74
CA ALA A 64 41.71 18.39 -74.44
C ALA A 64 40.25 17.93 -74.49
N ALA A 65 39.87 17.02 -73.60
CA ALA A 65 38.47 16.66 -73.35
C ALA A 65 37.98 17.35 -72.07
N GLN A 66 36.69 17.71 -72.03
CA GLN A 66 36.08 18.32 -70.85
C GLN A 66 35.24 17.29 -70.09
N LEU A 67 35.38 17.28 -68.76
CA LEU A 67 34.63 16.44 -67.84
C LEU A 67 33.68 17.33 -67.02
N ARG A 68 32.39 17.04 -67.00
CA ARG A 68 31.38 17.81 -66.27
C ARG A 68 30.45 16.89 -65.48
N VAL A 69 30.17 17.24 -64.22
CA VAL A 69 29.18 16.53 -63.42
C VAL A 69 27.77 17.00 -63.81
N VAL A 70 26.87 16.05 -64.13
CA VAL A 70 25.49 16.31 -64.59
C VAL A 70 24.41 15.67 -63.70
N ALA A 71 24.77 15.26 -62.49
CA ALA A 71 23.83 14.66 -61.55
C ALA A 71 22.89 15.69 -60.89
N GLN A 72 21.63 15.30 -60.65
CA GLN A 72 20.68 16.05 -59.83
C GLN A 72 20.87 15.82 -58.32
N THR A 73 21.63 14.79 -57.95
CA THR A 73 21.95 14.41 -56.56
C THR A 73 23.46 14.53 -56.32
N LEU A 74 23.88 14.67 -55.06
CA LEU A 74 25.31 14.70 -54.73
C LEU A 74 26.00 13.41 -55.18
N VAL A 75 27.03 13.53 -56.03
CA VAL A 75 27.86 12.40 -56.44
C VAL A 75 28.79 12.02 -55.29
N PRO A 76 28.83 10.73 -54.87
CA PRO A 76 29.70 10.27 -53.79
C PRO A 76 31.16 10.68 -53.99
N ALA A 77 31.79 11.18 -52.92
CA ALA A 77 33.21 11.48 -52.90
C ALA A 77 34.01 10.18 -53.09
N GLN A 78 34.84 10.15 -54.13
CA GLN A 78 35.57 8.97 -54.55
C GLN A 78 36.71 9.35 -55.50
N THR A 79 37.66 8.45 -55.65
CA THR A 79 38.66 8.50 -56.71
C THR A 79 38.42 7.32 -57.64
N LEU A 80 38.28 7.58 -58.93
CA LEU A 80 38.03 6.56 -59.95
C LEU A 80 39.03 6.68 -61.10
N THR A 81 39.29 5.56 -61.76
CA THR A 81 40.10 5.55 -62.98
C THR A 81 39.17 5.64 -64.19
N LEU A 82 39.20 6.77 -64.88
CA LEU A 82 38.50 6.99 -66.14
C LEU A 82 39.44 6.57 -67.28
N VAL A 83 38.96 5.75 -68.19
CA VAL A 83 39.73 5.40 -69.39
C VAL A 83 39.39 6.39 -70.50
N VAL A 84 40.41 7.12 -70.96
CA VAL A 84 40.30 8.05 -72.07
C VAL A 84 40.86 7.40 -73.33
N ARG A 85 40.01 7.25 -74.34
CA ARG A 85 40.36 6.67 -75.64
C ARG A 85 40.72 7.74 -76.64
N VAL A 86 41.96 7.67 -77.12
CA VAL A 86 42.43 8.42 -78.28
C VAL A 86 42.23 7.54 -79.51
N SER A 87 41.53 8.03 -80.52
CA SER A 87 41.29 7.30 -81.77
C SER A 87 41.59 8.18 -82.97
N ASN A 88 42.04 7.54 -84.05
CA ASN A 88 42.15 8.21 -85.35
C ASN A 88 40.77 8.19 -86.05
N ASN A 89 40.24 9.37 -86.36
CA ASN A 89 38.92 9.59 -86.95
C ASN A 89 38.81 9.04 -88.39
N THR A 90 39.94 8.94 -89.13
CA THR A 90 39.96 8.53 -90.54
C THR A 90 39.97 7.00 -90.78
N GLY A 91 40.07 6.18 -89.72
CA GLY A 91 40.24 4.72 -89.85
C GLY A 91 39.56 3.82 -88.83
N GLY A 92 38.96 4.35 -87.76
CA GLY A 92 38.03 3.65 -86.83
C GLY A 92 38.60 2.50 -85.97
N SER A 93 39.62 1.77 -86.42
CA SER A 93 40.13 0.55 -85.75
C SER A 93 41.37 0.79 -84.88
N THR A 94 42.06 1.92 -85.03
CA THR A 94 43.29 2.23 -84.30
C THR A 94 43.00 3.20 -83.16
N TYR A 95 43.13 2.71 -81.93
CA TYR A 95 42.94 3.51 -80.73
C TYR A 95 44.01 3.21 -79.67
N ARG A 96 44.16 4.12 -78.72
CA ARG A 96 44.98 3.95 -77.52
C ARG A 96 44.18 4.39 -76.31
N ASP A 97 44.10 3.51 -75.33
CA ASP A 97 43.42 3.75 -74.06
C ASP A 97 44.43 4.25 -73.03
N LEU A 98 44.10 5.35 -72.37
CA LEU A 98 44.95 6.02 -71.40
C LEU A 98 44.18 6.17 -70.08
N PRO A 99 44.70 5.65 -68.95
CA PRO A 99 44.04 5.80 -67.67
C PRO A 99 44.25 7.22 -67.12
N VAL A 100 43.17 7.83 -66.60
CA VAL A 100 43.18 9.13 -65.93
C VAL A 100 42.50 8.98 -64.58
N THR A 101 43.18 9.37 -63.51
CA THR A 101 42.62 9.38 -62.17
C THR A 101 41.73 10.60 -61.98
N VAL A 102 40.44 10.39 -61.75
CA VAL A 102 39.45 11.44 -61.54
C VAL A 102 39.01 11.43 -60.08
N THR A 103 39.17 12.56 -59.39
CA THR A 103 38.76 12.72 -57.99
C THR A 103 37.49 13.55 -57.89
N VAL A 104 36.49 13.00 -57.20
CA VAL A 104 35.29 13.73 -56.75
C VAL A 104 35.56 14.23 -55.33
N PRO A 105 35.64 15.56 -55.11
CA PRO A 105 36.00 16.11 -53.80
C PRO A 105 34.91 15.87 -52.75
N VAL A 106 35.31 15.88 -51.48
CA VAL A 106 34.39 15.76 -50.34
C VAL A 106 33.64 17.08 -50.14
N VAL A 107 32.31 17.00 -50.12
CA VAL A 107 31.40 18.05 -49.67
C VAL A 107 30.98 17.72 -48.25
N THR A 108 31.16 18.66 -47.34
CA THR A 108 30.74 18.52 -45.94
C THR A 108 29.68 19.55 -45.60
N ALA A 109 28.57 19.07 -45.05
CA ALA A 109 27.49 19.91 -44.51
C ALA A 109 27.16 19.47 -43.06
N PRO A 110 26.41 20.29 -42.30
CA PRO A 110 25.85 19.86 -41.03
C PRO A 110 24.97 18.61 -41.18
N ILE A 111 24.99 17.73 -40.19
CA ILE A 111 24.04 16.61 -40.08
C ILE A 111 22.69 17.14 -39.58
N GLY A 112 21.59 16.55 -40.03
CA GLY A 112 20.25 16.83 -39.51
C GLY A 112 19.81 15.75 -38.53
N VAL A 113 18.99 16.11 -37.53
CA VAL A 113 18.33 15.14 -36.66
C VAL A 113 16.91 15.61 -36.33
N ARG A 114 15.95 14.68 -36.33
CA ARG A 114 14.56 14.93 -35.88
C ARG A 114 13.97 13.68 -35.25
N ALA A 115 13.02 13.86 -34.33
CA ALA A 115 12.26 12.77 -33.72
C ALA A 115 10.84 12.70 -34.30
N GLU A 116 10.36 11.48 -34.55
CA GLU A 116 9.04 11.20 -35.12
C GLU A 116 8.34 10.11 -34.29
N PRO A 117 7.29 10.43 -33.51
CA PRO A 117 6.77 11.78 -33.23
C PRO A 117 7.65 12.58 -32.24
N GLN A 118 7.49 13.91 -32.23
CA GLN A 118 8.14 14.82 -31.25
C GLN A 118 7.40 14.89 -29.91
N THR A 119 6.18 14.38 -29.82
CA THR A 119 5.42 14.29 -28.56
C THR A 119 4.96 12.87 -28.35
N LEU A 120 5.40 12.29 -27.23
CA LEU A 120 5.03 10.96 -26.77
C LEU A 120 4.04 11.10 -25.63
N ARG A 121 2.93 10.38 -25.73
CA ARG A 121 1.93 10.28 -24.66
C ARG A 121 1.89 8.85 -24.18
N VAL A 122 2.21 8.65 -22.92
CA VAL A 122 2.21 7.32 -22.29
C VAL A 122 1.39 7.36 -21.02
N ARG A 123 0.80 6.22 -20.70
CA ARG A 123 -0.01 6.05 -19.49
C ARG A 123 0.59 4.94 -18.63
N ASP A 124 0.58 5.17 -17.33
CA ASP A 124 1.13 4.28 -16.32
C ASP A 124 2.62 3.99 -16.60
N THR A 125 3.00 2.72 -16.73
CA THR A 125 4.39 2.28 -16.98
C THR A 125 4.69 1.99 -18.45
N ALA A 126 3.80 2.40 -19.38
CA ALA A 126 4.03 2.16 -20.79
C ALA A 126 5.25 2.94 -21.30
N PRO A 127 6.17 2.29 -22.05
CA PRO A 127 7.31 2.98 -22.64
C PRO A 127 6.88 3.90 -23.79
N GLY A 128 7.55 5.04 -23.93
CA GLY A 128 7.42 5.91 -25.09
C GLY A 128 8.33 5.42 -26.21
N VAL A 129 7.82 5.29 -27.43
CA VAL A 129 8.62 4.85 -28.58
C VAL A 129 8.53 5.88 -29.70
N CYS A 130 9.67 6.27 -30.25
CA CYS A 130 9.74 7.10 -31.46
C CYS A 130 10.89 6.67 -32.37
N ARG A 131 10.89 7.20 -33.59
CA ARG A 131 11.99 7.08 -34.54
C ARG A 131 12.80 8.37 -34.54
N VAL A 132 14.11 8.26 -34.41
CA VAL A 132 15.05 9.36 -34.61
C VAL A 132 15.58 9.26 -36.02
N VAL A 133 15.24 10.25 -36.85
CA VAL A 133 15.70 10.34 -38.24
C VAL A 133 16.94 11.23 -38.30
N VAL A 134 18.02 10.66 -38.81
CA VAL A 134 19.30 11.33 -39.05
C VAL A 134 19.43 11.60 -40.54
N SER A 135 19.74 12.85 -40.90
CA SER A 135 19.85 13.30 -42.29
C SER A 135 21.29 13.64 -42.65
N ASN A 136 21.78 13.04 -43.73
CA ASN A 136 23.07 13.32 -44.35
C ASN A 136 22.91 13.94 -45.75
N ALA A 137 21.80 14.64 -45.98
CA ALA A 137 21.40 15.18 -47.27
C ALA A 137 22.44 16.10 -47.93
N GLY A 138 23.22 16.86 -47.14
CA GLY A 138 24.18 17.84 -47.65
C GLY A 138 25.61 17.32 -47.85
N THR A 139 25.90 16.05 -47.57
CA THR A 139 27.25 15.49 -47.65
C THR A 139 27.31 14.39 -48.71
N ASN A 140 28.39 14.32 -49.50
CA ASN A 140 28.59 13.24 -50.47
C ASN A 140 29.46 12.08 -49.95
N ARG A 141 29.63 11.94 -48.64
CA ARG A 141 30.31 10.78 -48.03
C ARG A 141 29.41 10.15 -46.99
N TRP A 142 29.66 8.88 -46.71
CA TRP A 142 29.04 8.16 -45.61
C TRP A 142 29.27 8.92 -44.29
N ALA A 143 28.20 9.06 -43.51
CA ALA A 143 28.26 9.61 -42.17
C ALA A 143 28.12 8.50 -41.14
N GLN A 144 29.03 8.43 -40.18
CA GLN A 144 28.93 7.52 -39.04
C GLN A 144 28.48 8.30 -37.80
N VAL A 145 27.19 8.24 -37.50
CA VAL A 145 26.55 9.10 -36.51
C VAL A 145 26.30 8.33 -35.22
N GLY A 146 26.81 8.87 -34.11
CA GLY A 146 26.47 8.42 -32.77
C GLY A 146 25.22 9.13 -32.25
N LEU A 147 24.35 8.36 -31.59
CA LEU A 147 23.10 8.85 -31.02
C LEU A 147 23.13 8.76 -29.50
N SER A 148 22.66 9.80 -28.85
CA SER A 148 22.45 9.83 -27.40
C SER A 148 21.20 10.64 -27.05
N ALA A 149 20.70 10.45 -25.85
CA ALA A 149 19.61 11.25 -25.28
C ALA A 149 20.06 11.82 -23.95
N ALA A 150 19.67 13.06 -23.70
CA ALA A 150 19.87 13.76 -22.44
C ALA A 150 18.51 14.13 -21.85
N ASP A 151 18.32 13.79 -20.58
CA ASP A 151 17.19 14.20 -19.77
C ASP A 151 17.73 15.09 -18.63
N PRO A 152 17.29 16.36 -18.53
CA PRO A 152 17.70 17.25 -17.45
C PRO A 152 17.39 16.71 -16.04
N GLU A 153 16.32 15.91 -15.90
CA GLU A 153 15.91 15.32 -14.62
C GLU A 153 16.66 14.02 -14.29
N GLN A 154 17.37 13.43 -15.26
CA GLN A 154 18.07 12.15 -15.15
C GLN A 154 17.21 10.96 -14.68
N VAL A 155 15.91 11.00 -14.98
CA VAL A 155 14.95 9.94 -14.63
C VAL A 155 14.52 9.10 -15.84
N VAL A 156 14.65 9.64 -17.05
CA VAL A 156 14.31 8.95 -18.30
C VAL A 156 15.49 8.12 -18.79
N ARG A 157 15.25 6.83 -19.03
CA ARG A 157 16.19 5.91 -19.67
C ARG A 157 15.86 5.75 -21.15
N ALA A 158 16.81 6.05 -22.01
CA ALA A 158 16.73 5.80 -23.44
C ALA A 158 17.39 4.46 -23.82
N THR A 159 16.68 3.63 -24.58
CA THR A 159 17.19 2.37 -25.14
C THR A 159 17.09 2.44 -26.66
N TRP A 160 18.24 2.35 -27.33
CA TRP A 160 18.34 2.46 -28.79
C TRP A 160 18.35 1.08 -29.44
N SER A 161 17.66 0.95 -30.58
CA SER A 161 17.85 -0.21 -31.47
C SER A 161 19.28 -0.28 -32.02
N SER A 162 19.86 0.87 -32.35
CA SER A 162 21.29 1.05 -32.56
C SER A 162 21.74 2.47 -32.18
N ALA A 163 22.71 2.62 -31.28
CA ALA A 163 23.25 3.93 -30.92
C ALA A 163 24.28 4.46 -31.93
N GLN A 164 24.60 3.70 -32.97
CA GLN A 164 25.51 4.06 -34.05
C GLN A 164 24.84 3.75 -35.39
N VAL A 165 24.70 4.73 -36.26
CA VAL A 165 24.04 4.58 -37.56
C VAL A 165 24.94 5.08 -38.68
N GLN A 166 25.01 4.33 -39.77
CA GLN A 166 25.68 4.75 -41.00
C GLN A 166 24.65 5.33 -41.95
N VAL A 167 24.80 6.61 -42.29
CA VAL A 167 23.88 7.30 -43.20
C VAL A 167 24.57 7.49 -44.55
N PRO A 168 23.99 6.97 -45.65
CA PRO A 168 24.57 7.13 -46.98
C PRO A 168 24.71 8.61 -47.39
N PRO A 169 25.57 8.91 -48.38
CA PRO A 169 25.63 10.22 -49.03
C PRO A 169 24.24 10.68 -49.49
N GLY A 170 23.83 11.89 -49.13
CA GLY A 170 22.56 12.47 -49.59
C GLY A 170 21.28 11.81 -49.04
N ALA A 171 21.39 10.88 -48.09
CA ALA A 171 20.28 10.06 -47.61
C ALA A 171 19.87 10.39 -46.16
N GLU A 172 18.81 9.74 -45.70
CA GLU A 172 18.36 9.75 -44.31
C GLU A 172 18.22 8.32 -43.79
N GLU A 173 18.48 8.12 -42.51
CA GLU A 173 18.29 6.85 -41.82
C GLU A 173 17.54 7.05 -40.52
N ALA A 174 16.71 6.08 -40.14
CA ALA A 174 15.83 6.18 -38.98
C ALA A 174 16.10 5.06 -37.98
N VAL A 175 16.32 5.43 -36.74
CA VAL A 175 16.62 4.52 -35.63
C VAL A 175 15.48 4.57 -34.61
N GLU A 176 14.97 3.42 -34.20
CA GLU A 176 13.99 3.35 -33.11
C GLU A 176 14.65 3.55 -31.75
N VAL A 177 14.01 4.36 -30.90
CA VAL A 177 14.40 4.58 -29.50
C VAL A 177 13.20 4.42 -28.59
N ARG A 178 13.44 3.77 -27.45
CA ARG A 178 12.46 3.53 -26.38
C ARG A 178 12.84 4.33 -25.14
N PHE A 179 11.90 5.09 -24.60
CA PHE A 179 12.04 5.88 -23.38
C PHE A 179 11.22 5.26 -22.25
N ASP A 180 11.90 4.93 -21.15
CA ASP A 180 11.30 4.49 -19.89
C ASP A 180 11.51 5.53 -18.82
N ALA A 181 10.50 5.76 -17.99
CA ALA A 181 10.61 6.60 -16.81
C ALA A 181 9.65 6.11 -15.72
N PRO A 182 9.94 6.37 -14.43
CA PRO A 182 9.00 6.08 -13.36
C PRO A 182 7.64 6.74 -13.62
N PRO A 183 6.52 6.07 -13.27
CA PRO A 183 5.21 6.68 -13.37
C PRO A 183 5.11 7.87 -12.39
N PRO A 184 4.30 8.89 -12.72
CA PRO A 184 3.99 9.96 -11.76
C PRO A 184 3.16 9.42 -10.58
N GLU A 185 2.92 10.27 -9.57
CA GLU A 185 1.99 9.94 -8.48
C GLU A 185 0.60 9.53 -9.05
N PRO A 186 -0.13 8.61 -8.40
CA PRO A 186 -1.43 8.16 -8.89
C PRO A 186 -2.38 9.34 -9.20
N GLY A 187 -3.03 9.29 -10.37
CA GLY A 187 -3.88 10.38 -10.86
C GLY A 187 -3.14 11.62 -11.37
N GLY A 188 -1.81 11.68 -11.18
CA GLY A 188 -0.95 12.78 -11.62
C GLY A 188 -0.55 12.71 -13.08
N GLU A 189 -0.09 13.85 -13.59
CA GLU A 189 0.50 14.00 -14.93
C GLU A 189 1.85 14.71 -14.80
N VAL A 190 2.86 14.22 -15.51
CA VAL A 190 4.19 14.84 -15.58
C VAL A 190 4.61 14.94 -17.04
N THR A 191 5.19 16.08 -17.40
CA THR A 191 5.75 16.34 -18.73
C THR A 191 7.25 16.46 -18.63
N ARG A 192 7.98 15.66 -19.41
CA ARG A 192 9.45 15.65 -19.45
C ARG A 192 9.96 16.07 -20.81
N THR A 193 11.07 16.79 -20.82
CA THR A 193 11.73 17.24 -22.06
C THR A 193 13.01 16.47 -22.24
N ILE A 194 13.15 15.80 -23.39
CA ILE A 194 14.30 14.95 -23.71
C ILE A 194 14.99 15.55 -24.94
N THR A 195 16.29 15.75 -24.85
CA THR A 195 17.12 16.21 -25.97
C THR A 195 17.81 15.01 -26.60
N VAL A 196 17.50 14.72 -27.86
CA VAL A 196 18.20 13.74 -28.67
C VAL A 196 19.36 14.44 -29.39
N ILE A 197 20.54 13.85 -29.31
CA ILE A 197 21.79 14.40 -29.82
C ILE A 197 22.34 13.41 -30.86
N ALA A 198 22.54 13.91 -32.08
CA ALA A 198 23.29 13.23 -33.12
C ALA A 198 24.68 13.87 -33.20
N HIS A 199 25.73 13.05 -33.19
CA HIS A 199 27.11 13.53 -33.27
C HIS A 199 27.96 12.71 -34.24
N GLU A 200 28.86 13.38 -34.94
CA GLU A 200 29.84 12.77 -35.83
C GLU A 200 31.12 13.61 -35.81
N GLY A 201 32.12 13.16 -35.04
CA GLY A 201 33.33 13.95 -34.80
C GLY A 201 32.99 15.30 -34.16
N GLN A 202 33.24 16.40 -34.87
CA GLN A 202 32.93 17.77 -34.43
C GLN A 202 31.53 18.24 -34.87
N ARG A 203 30.84 17.51 -35.76
CA ARG A 203 29.48 17.84 -36.19
C ARG A 203 28.49 17.35 -35.14
N ARG A 204 27.55 18.22 -34.77
CA ARG A 204 26.50 17.91 -33.80
C ARG A 204 25.19 18.52 -34.26
N ALA A 205 24.11 17.78 -34.07
CA ALA A 205 22.75 18.25 -34.24
C ALA A 205 21.88 17.77 -33.09
N GLU A 206 20.86 18.54 -32.76
CA GLU A 206 19.98 18.24 -31.63
C GLU A 206 18.53 18.41 -32.03
N THR A 207 17.68 17.60 -31.41
CA THR A 207 16.23 17.72 -31.51
C THR A 207 15.62 17.44 -30.15
N THR A 208 14.56 18.16 -29.83
CA THR A 208 13.87 18.01 -28.55
C THR A 208 12.57 17.25 -28.77
N LEU A 209 12.26 16.34 -27.86
CA LEU A 209 10.96 15.68 -27.80
C LEU A 209 10.37 15.77 -26.40
N THR A 210 9.05 15.73 -26.33
CA THR A 210 8.28 15.85 -25.10
C THR A 210 7.66 14.50 -24.75
N LEU A 211 7.84 14.04 -23.53
CA LEU A 211 7.22 12.84 -22.97
C LEU A 211 6.17 13.26 -21.93
N ASN A 212 4.89 13.10 -22.28
CA ASN A 212 3.76 13.31 -21.38
C ASN A 212 3.37 11.97 -20.76
N GLN A 213 3.46 11.89 -19.44
CA GLN A 213 3.13 10.68 -18.67
C GLN A 213 1.95 10.98 -17.75
N SER A 214 0.91 10.15 -17.84
CA SER A 214 -0.22 10.19 -16.90
C SER A 214 -0.29 8.88 -16.11
N ALA A 215 -0.48 8.94 -14.80
CA ALA A 215 -0.78 7.77 -14.00
C ALA A 215 -2.29 7.66 -13.76
N SER A 216 -2.81 6.44 -13.81
CA SER A 216 -4.16 6.15 -13.35
C SER A 216 -4.29 6.44 -11.85
N HIS A 217 -5.50 6.81 -11.41
CA HIS A 217 -5.79 6.97 -9.98
C HIS A 217 -5.58 5.63 -9.25
N ALA A 218 -5.19 5.69 -7.97
CA ALA A 218 -4.97 4.49 -7.20
C ALA A 218 -6.29 3.72 -7.06
N ALA A 219 -6.28 2.41 -7.32
CA ALA A 219 -7.50 1.60 -7.28
C ALA A 219 -8.20 1.67 -5.91
N ILE A 220 -7.43 1.90 -4.84
CA ILE A 220 -7.91 2.04 -3.46
C ILE A 220 -8.81 3.26 -3.25
N GLU A 221 -8.65 4.34 -4.01
CA GLU A 221 -9.46 5.58 -3.88
C GLU A 221 -10.92 5.37 -4.27
N LEU A 222 -11.20 4.35 -5.10
CA LEU A 222 -12.55 3.99 -5.52
C LEU A 222 -13.19 2.93 -4.62
N LEU A 223 -12.47 2.44 -3.61
CA LEU A 223 -12.98 1.45 -2.67
C LEU A 223 -13.80 2.10 -1.56
N GLU A 224 -14.83 1.39 -1.10
CA GLU A 224 -15.55 1.71 0.12
C GLU A 224 -15.18 0.69 1.20
N LEU A 225 -14.68 1.17 2.34
CA LEU A 225 -14.40 0.35 3.51
C LEU A 225 -15.49 0.55 4.57
N ARG A 226 -16.09 -0.53 5.06
CA ARG A 226 -17.12 -0.47 6.11
C ARG A 226 -16.98 -1.61 7.12
N LEU A 227 -17.50 -1.38 8.33
CA LEU A 227 -17.55 -2.37 9.40
C LEU A 227 -18.96 -2.90 9.62
N GLU A 228 -19.08 -4.22 9.67
CA GLU A 228 -20.32 -4.95 9.91
C GLU A 228 -20.19 -5.88 11.12
N PRO A 229 -20.78 -5.55 12.28
CA PRO A 229 -21.42 -4.28 12.61
C PRO A 229 -20.40 -3.16 12.90
N SER A 230 -20.80 -1.90 12.71
CA SER A 230 -20.01 -0.72 13.11
C SER A 230 -19.98 -0.50 14.63
N ILE A 231 -20.95 -1.07 15.36
CA ILE A 231 -21.00 -1.06 16.82
C ILE A 231 -21.02 -2.51 17.34
N LEU A 232 -19.95 -2.91 18.01
CA LEU A 232 -19.81 -4.23 18.63
C LEU A 232 -20.17 -4.16 20.11
N ARG A 233 -21.27 -4.83 20.50
CA ARG A 233 -21.69 -4.95 21.91
C ARG A 233 -21.18 -6.26 22.50
N LEU A 234 -20.24 -6.19 23.44
CA LEU A 234 -19.65 -7.38 24.07
C LEU A 234 -20.45 -7.88 25.28
N GLY A 235 -21.28 -7.02 25.89
CA GLY A 235 -21.89 -7.31 27.19
C GLY A 235 -20.80 -7.59 28.22
N SER A 236 -20.93 -8.69 28.97
CA SER A 236 -19.91 -9.17 29.93
C SER A 236 -18.76 -9.94 29.31
N ARG A 237 -18.74 -10.13 27.99
CA ARG A 237 -17.65 -10.85 27.30
C ARG A 237 -16.48 -9.91 27.07
N ARG A 238 -15.29 -10.48 26.87
CA ARG A 238 -14.09 -9.73 26.48
C ARG A 238 -13.79 -9.78 24.99
N ARG A 239 -14.35 -10.76 24.27
CA ARG A 239 -14.05 -11.00 22.86
C ARG A 239 -15.31 -10.89 22.02
N GLY A 240 -15.18 -10.27 20.86
CA GLY A 240 -16.22 -10.23 19.84
C GLY A 240 -15.59 -10.18 18.45
N ARG A 241 -16.45 -10.23 17.43
CA ARG A 241 -16.04 -10.18 16.02
C ARG A 241 -16.88 -9.16 15.29
N MET A 242 -16.24 -8.47 14.37
CA MET A 242 -16.86 -7.65 13.32
C MET A 242 -16.26 -8.06 11.98
N THR A 243 -16.86 -7.62 10.89
CA THR A 243 -16.39 -7.90 9.53
C THR A 243 -16.00 -6.57 8.90
N ALA A 244 -14.75 -6.46 8.43
CA ALA A 244 -14.34 -5.37 7.57
C ALA A 244 -14.67 -5.77 6.12
N VAL A 245 -15.55 -5.02 5.47
CA VAL A 245 -15.95 -5.23 4.09
C VAL A 245 -15.29 -4.15 3.24
N VAL A 246 -14.50 -4.58 2.25
CA VAL A 246 -13.87 -3.74 1.24
C VAL A 246 -14.68 -3.93 -0.06
N ASP A 247 -15.39 -2.90 -0.49
CA ASP A 247 -16.25 -2.92 -1.66
C ASP A 247 -15.56 -2.22 -2.85
N ASN A 248 -15.27 -2.99 -3.90
CA ASN A 248 -14.69 -2.55 -5.16
C ASN A 248 -15.73 -2.59 -6.31
N ARG A 249 -17.03 -2.48 -6.01
CA ARG A 249 -18.07 -2.49 -7.05
C ARG A 249 -18.02 -1.28 -7.98
N ARG A 250 -17.46 -0.16 -7.53
CA ARG A 250 -17.28 1.06 -8.33
C ARG A 250 -15.95 1.11 -9.07
N GLY A 251 -14.96 0.30 -8.70
CA GLY A 251 -13.66 0.28 -9.35
C GLY A 251 -13.62 -0.63 -10.58
N THR A 252 -12.75 -0.27 -11.52
CA THR A 252 -12.56 -0.96 -12.80
C THR A 252 -11.31 -1.84 -12.82
N MET A 253 -10.50 -1.80 -11.76
CA MET A 253 -9.26 -2.56 -11.61
C MET A 253 -9.27 -3.35 -10.29
N PRO A 254 -8.59 -4.50 -10.21
CA PRO A 254 -8.41 -5.21 -8.94
C PRO A 254 -7.58 -4.36 -7.97
N ALA A 255 -7.97 -4.34 -6.69
CA ALA A 255 -7.27 -3.58 -5.66
C ALA A 255 -6.71 -4.52 -4.58
N GLY A 256 -5.39 -4.46 -4.36
CA GLY A 256 -4.73 -5.16 -3.25
C GLY A 256 -4.66 -4.25 -2.04
N VAL A 257 -5.20 -4.71 -0.89
CA VAL A 257 -5.19 -3.93 0.35
C VAL A 257 -4.70 -4.75 1.53
N ALA A 258 -3.91 -4.11 2.39
CA ALA A 258 -3.59 -4.58 3.73
C ALA A 258 -4.47 -3.86 4.75
N LEU A 259 -5.04 -4.62 5.68
CA LEU A 259 -5.94 -4.12 6.71
C LEU A 259 -5.22 -4.01 8.05
N THR A 260 -5.38 -2.87 8.72
CA THR A 260 -4.91 -2.64 10.08
C THR A 260 -6.05 -2.07 10.93
N ALA A 261 -5.98 -2.28 12.24
CA ALA A 261 -6.95 -1.75 13.19
C ALA A 261 -6.22 -1.14 14.38
N GLN A 262 -6.71 0.01 14.84
CA GLN A 262 -6.14 0.74 15.96
C GLN A 262 -7.24 1.36 16.82
N ASP A 263 -6.98 1.52 18.11
CA ASP A 263 -7.79 2.34 19.01
C ASP A 263 -6.93 3.48 19.59
N PRO A 264 -7.47 4.70 19.75
CA PRO A 264 -6.71 5.85 20.25
C PRO A 264 -6.05 5.60 21.62
N GLU A 265 -6.70 4.80 22.47
CA GLU A 265 -6.27 4.49 23.83
C GLU A 265 -5.34 3.28 23.93
N ARG A 266 -5.08 2.58 22.81
CA ARG A 266 -4.27 1.34 22.73
C ARG A 266 -4.66 0.27 23.75
N SER A 267 -5.94 0.23 24.07
CA SER A 267 -6.54 -0.64 25.07
C SER A 267 -7.11 -1.92 24.46
N LEU A 268 -7.46 -1.90 23.18
CA LEU A 268 -8.02 -3.05 22.46
C LEU A 268 -6.92 -3.86 21.79
N ARG A 269 -7.13 -5.18 21.68
CA ARG A 269 -6.29 -6.05 20.84
C ARG A 269 -7.07 -6.52 19.63
N PHE A 270 -6.48 -6.37 18.46
CA PHE A 270 -7.08 -6.70 17.18
C PHE A 270 -6.37 -7.88 16.53
N GLN A 271 -7.14 -8.74 15.88
CA GLN A 271 -6.63 -9.77 14.98
C GLN A 271 -7.52 -9.79 13.74
N ILE A 272 -6.94 -9.51 12.57
CA ILE A 272 -7.65 -9.45 11.29
C ILE A 272 -7.31 -10.70 10.48
N THR A 273 -8.30 -11.35 9.88
CA THR A 273 -8.09 -12.57 9.08
C THR A 273 -9.01 -12.57 7.85
N PRO A 274 -8.46 -12.54 6.62
CA PRO A 274 -7.05 -12.34 6.29
C PRO A 274 -6.59 -10.88 6.55
N GLY A 275 -5.31 -10.68 6.83
CA GLY A 275 -4.73 -9.33 7.05
C GLY A 275 -4.45 -8.55 5.76
N SER A 276 -4.43 -9.22 4.61
CA SER A 276 -4.37 -8.61 3.28
C SER A 276 -5.30 -9.38 2.33
N MET A 277 -5.84 -8.67 1.34
CA MET A 277 -6.73 -9.26 0.34
C MET A 277 -6.65 -8.49 -0.97
N THR A 278 -6.93 -9.19 -2.07
CA THR A 278 -7.15 -8.57 -3.38
C THR A 278 -8.63 -8.61 -3.69
N VAL A 279 -9.22 -7.45 -3.99
CA VAL A 279 -10.64 -7.30 -4.31
C VAL A 279 -10.78 -7.09 -5.83
N PRO A 280 -11.32 -8.04 -6.58
CA PRO A 280 -11.54 -7.89 -8.03
C PRO A 280 -12.47 -6.70 -8.34
N PRO A 281 -12.40 -6.14 -9.55
CA PRO A 281 -13.32 -5.08 -9.97
C PRO A 281 -14.76 -5.59 -9.97
N GLY A 282 -15.71 -4.77 -9.54
CA GLY A 282 -17.12 -5.14 -9.48
C GLY A 282 -17.51 -6.04 -8.28
N GLN A 283 -16.57 -6.36 -7.38
CA GLN A 283 -16.79 -7.29 -6.27
C GLN A 283 -16.52 -6.64 -4.91
N ALA A 284 -16.87 -7.35 -3.83
CA ALA A 284 -16.52 -7.00 -2.46
C ALA A 284 -15.84 -8.20 -1.78
N ALA A 285 -14.89 -7.91 -0.89
CA ALA A 285 -14.22 -8.90 -0.07
C ALA A 285 -14.36 -8.56 1.41
N ALA A 286 -14.19 -9.56 2.28
CA ALA A 286 -14.43 -9.42 3.70
C ALA A 286 -13.29 -10.03 4.52
N ALA A 287 -12.92 -9.37 5.62
CA ALA A 287 -12.04 -9.92 6.64
C ALA A 287 -12.73 -9.93 8.01
N ALA A 288 -12.53 -11.01 8.75
CA ALA A 288 -12.96 -11.09 10.13
C ALA A 288 -12.00 -10.29 11.02
N VAL A 289 -12.53 -9.31 11.74
CA VAL A 289 -11.82 -8.51 12.73
C VAL A 289 -12.24 -9.01 14.12
N SER A 290 -11.35 -9.76 14.76
CA SER A 290 -11.53 -10.19 16.15
C SER A 290 -11.02 -9.10 17.09
N VAL A 291 -11.88 -8.65 17.99
CA VAL A 291 -11.56 -7.63 19.00
C VAL A 291 -11.53 -8.26 20.38
N THR A 292 -10.49 -7.98 21.15
CA THR A 292 -10.38 -8.36 22.56
C THR A 292 -10.23 -7.12 23.42
N ALA A 293 -11.19 -6.90 24.31
CA ALA A 293 -11.22 -5.79 25.25
C ALA A 293 -10.68 -6.20 26.64
N PRO A 294 -10.08 -5.27 27.40
CA PRO A 294 -9.65 -5.51 28.77
C PRO A 294 -10.85 -5.66 29.72
N ASP A 295 -10.57 -5.92 31.00
CA ASP A 295 -11.62 -5.90 32.02
C ASP A 295 -12.23 -4.52 32.20
N THR A 296 -13.52 -4.50 32.53
CA THR A 296 -14.25 -3.27 32.85
C THR A 296 -14.60 -3.25 34.34
N PRO A 297 -14.46 -2.11 35.04
CA PRO A 297 -14.90 -1.97 36.41
C PRO A 297 -16.39 -2.35 36.59
N PRO A 298 -16.77 -3.06 37.67
CA PRO A 298 -18.12 -3.58 37.84
C PRO A 298 -19.18 -2.48 37.83
N GLY A 299 -20.25 -2.70 37.06
CA GLY A 299 -21.39 -1.78 36.97
C GLY A 299 -21.20 -0.56 36.04
N GLN A 300 -20.07 -0.47 35.31
CA GLN A 300 -19.86 0.59 34.33
C GLN A 300 -20.03 0.08 32.89
N GLU A 301 -20.52 0.96 32.02
CA GLU A 301 -20.50 0.81 30.58
C GLU A 301 -19.30 1.61 30.04
N VAL A 302 -18.40 0.93 29.33
CA VAL A 302 -17.23 1.56 28.71
C VAL A 302 -17.36 1.45 27.19
N ILE A 303 -17.20 2.59 26.53
CA ILE A 303 -17.23 2.70 25.08
C ILE A 303 -15.84 3.04 24.58
N ARG A 304 -15.31 2.25 23.65
CA ARG A 304 -14.00 2.46 23.02
C ARG A 304 -14.20 2.64 21.52
N SER A 305 -13.63 3.69 20.94
CA SER A 305 -13.58 3.86 19.49
C SER A 305 -12.46 3.00 18.91
N LEU A 306 -12.62 2.61 17.66
CA LEU A 306 -11.59 1.96 16.87
C LEU A 306 -11.67 2.46 15.43
N THR A 307 -10.55 2.43 14.75
CA THR A 307 -10.43 2.76 13.33
C THR A 307 -9.82 1.56 12.63
N VAL A 308 -10.44 1.14 11.53
CA VAL A 308 -9.89 0.13 10.62
C VAL A 308 -9.44 0.86 9.35
N THR A 309 -8.21 0.62 8.93
CA THR A 309 -7.59 1.25 7.76
C THR A 309 -7.22 0.17 6.75
N ALA A 310 -7.57 0.40 5.49
CA ALA A 310 -7.08 -0.35 4.35
C ALA A 310 -6.01 0.49 3.63
N THR A 311 -4.87 -0.12 3.29
CA THR A 311 -3.79 0.57 2.56
C THR A 311 -3.23 -0.32 1.45
N ASP A 312 -2.84 0.27 0.34
CA ASP A 312 -2.08 -0.38 -0.74
C ASP A 312 -0.57 -0.07 -0.66
N GLY A 313 -0.14 0.66 0.39
CA GLY A 313 1.22 1.12 0.60
C GLY A 313 1.52 2.52 0.05
N GLN A 314 0.61 3.13 -0.73
CA GLN A 314 0.74 4.50 -1.24
C GLN A 314 -0.42 5.38 -0.74
N SER A 315 -1.63 4.83 -0.70
CA SER A 315 -2.84 5.51 -0.27
C SER A 315 -3.57 4.67 0.79
N ASP A 316 -4.47 5.31 1.53
CA ASP A 316 -5.26 4.67 2.57
C ASP A 316 -6.72 5.14 2.59
N ILE A 317 -7.60 4.24 3.03
CA ILE A 317 -8.99 4.55 3.37
C ILE A 317 -9.29 4.00 4.76
N SER A 318 -10.10 4.71 5.53
CA SER A 318 -10.39 4.33 6.91
C SER A 318 -11.88 4.38 7.23
N THR A 319 -12.30 3.55 8.17
CA THR A 319 -13.65 3.54 8.73
C THR A 319 -13.59 3.46 10.25
N GLU A 320 -14.54 4.11 10.90
CA GLU A 320 -14.66 4.09 12.36
C GLU A 320 -15.66 3.02 12.84
N GLY A 321 -15.38 2.48 14.02
CA GLY A 321 -16.26 1.56 14.74
C GLY A 321 -16.22 1.82 16.24
N ARG A 322 -17.12 1.18 16.98
CA ARG A 322 -17.20 1.31 18.44
C ARG A 322 -17.39 -0.04 19.10
N VAL A 323 -16.74 -0.22 20.25
CA VAL A 323 -16.92 -1.39 21.12
C VAL A 323 -17.54 -0.94 22.43
N ILE A 324 -18.68 -1.53 22.77
CA ILE A 324 -19.42 -1.26 24.00
C ILE A 324 -19.33 -2.49 24.90
N GLN A 325 -18.84 -2.30 26.13
CA GLN A 325 -18.69 -3.37 27.11
C GLN A 325 -19.44 -3.00 28.40
N LEU A 326 -20.27 -3.93 28.88
CA LEU A 326 -20.98 -3.80 30.16
C LEU A 326 -20.36 -4.75 31.18
N ALA A 327 -19.89 -4.22 32.31
CA ALA A 327 -19.34 -5.07 33.34
C ALA A 327 -20.44 -5.88 34.05
N SER A 328 -20.24 -7.19 34.20
CA SER A 328 -21.17 -8.04 34.94
C SER A 328 -21.03 -7.80 36.45
N SER A 329 -22.09 -7.40 37.14
CA SER A 329 -22.09 -7.27 38.60
C SER A 329 -22.78 -8.48 39.26
N ARG A 330 -22.02 -9.56 39.51
CA ARG A 330 -22.52 -10.73 40.27
C ARG A 330 -22.86 -10.41 41.73
N ARG A 331 -22.43 -9.24 42.24
CA ARG A 331 -22.69 -8.77 43.61
C ARG A 331 -24.18 -8.70 43.93
N GLY A 332 -25.03 -8.29 42.97
CA GLY A 332 -26.48 -8.21 43.17
C GLY A 332 -27.12 -9.58 43.43
N ILE A 333 -26.70 -10.61 42.69
CA ILE A 333 -27.22 -11.98 42.84
C ILE A 333 -26.68 -12.61 44.13
N MET A 334 -25.37 -12.48 44.40
CA MET A 334 -24.77 -13.04 45.61
C MET A 334 -25.35 -12.43 46.89
N ARG A 335 -25.71 -11.13 46.86
CA ARG A 335 -26.45 -10.48 47.94
C ARG A 335 -27.77 -11.20 48.22
N ILE A 336 -28.59 -11.43 47.19
CA ILE A 336 -29.90 -12.09 47.35
C ILE A 336 -29.72 -13.51 47.89
N VAL A 337 -28.82 -14.29 47.28
CA VAL A 337 -28.58 -15.69 47.67
C VAL A 337 -28.13 -15.80 49.13
N LEU A 338 -27.13 -15.01 49.55
CA LEU A 338 -26.59 -15.07 50.91
C LEU A 338 -27.59 -14.59 51.95
N THR A 339 -28.37 -13.54 51.68
CA THR A 339 -29.38 -13.07 52.65
C THR A 339 -30.54 -14.04 52.80
N VAL A 340 -31.02 -14.64 51.70
CA VAL A 340 -32.09 -15.67 51.76
C VAL A 340 -31.58 -16.94 52.46
N LEU A 341 -30.39 -17.41 52.10
CA LEU A 341 -29.79 -18.60 52.73
C LEU A 341 -29.57 -18.38 54.23
N GLY A 342 -29.05 -17.20 54.62
CA GLY A 342 -28.89 -16.82 56.02
C GLY A 342 -30.22 -16.82 56.79
N GLY A 343 -31.28 -16.24 56.21
CA GLY A 343 -32.61 -16.22 56.82
C GLY A 343 -33.20 -17.62 56.99
N LEU A 344 -33.04 -18.48 55.99
CA LEU A 344 -33.49 -19.88 56.05
C LEU A 344 -32.76 -20.66 57.14
N LEU A 345 -31.44 -20.47 57.29
CA LEU A 345 -30.67 -21.10 58.36
C LEU A 345 -31.15 -20.64 59.74
N VAL A 346 -31.40 -19.34 59.95
CA VAL A 346 -31.97 -18.84 61.22
C VAL A 346 -33.33 -19.47 61.49
N LEU A 347 -34.20 -19.55 60.48
CA LEU A 347 -35.53 -20.16 60.60
C LEU A 347 -35.43 -21.65 60.98
N LEU A 348 -34.55 -22.41 60.32
CA LEU A 348 -34.30 -23.82 60.63
C LEU A 348 -33.75 -24.01 62.04
N GLY A 349 -32.80 -23.17 62.46
CA GLY A 349 -32.27 -23.17 63.82
C GLY A 349 -33.37 -22.92 64.86
N ALA A 350 -34.22 -21.92 64.62
CA ALA A 350 -35.31 -21.55 65.51
C ALA A 350 -36.46 -22.58 65.54
N ILE A 351 -36.74 -23.29 64.44
CA ILE A 351 -37.79 -24.34 64.41
C ILE A 351 -37.27 -25.64 65.04
N SER A 352 -35.98 -25.94 64.90
CA SER A 352 -35.40 -27.18 65.44
C SER A 352 -35.58 -27.31 66.96
N THR A 353 -35.66 -26.18 67.67
CA THR A 353 -35.91 -26.15 69.12
C THR A 353 -37.34 -26.57 69.47
N PHE A 354 -38.33 -26.21 68.64
CA PHE A 354 -39.73 -26.64 68.84
C PHE A 354 -39.96 -28.11 68.50
N VAL A 355 -39.28 -28.62 67.46
CA VAL A 355 -39.48 -29.99 66.97
C VAL A 355 -38.77 -31.02 67.84
N ALA A 356 -37.63 -30.67 68.46
CA ALA A 356 -36.85 -31.61 69.26
C ALA A 356 -37.50 -31.99 70.60
N GLY A 357 -38.52 -31.27 71.08
CA GLY A 357 -39.32 -31.64 72.26
C GLY A 357 -38.52 -31.88 73.55
N THR A 358 -37.27 -31.43 73.61
CA THR A 358 -36.37 -31.64 74.74
C THR A 358 -36.41 -30.43 75.66
N SER A 359 -37.00 -30.62 76.83
CA SER A 359 -37.18 -29.68 77.94
C SER A 359 -35.88 -29.15 78.59
N ASN A 360 -34.73 -29.25 77.92
CA ASN A 360 -33.42 -28.81 78.40
C ASN A 360 -32.61 -28.01 77.36
N SER A 361 -33.26 -27.46 76.33
CA SER A 361 -32.56 -26.63 75.34
C SER A 361 -32.62 -25.15 75.74
N ALA A 362 -31.47 -24.47 75.71
CA ALA A 362 -31.28 -23.06 76.10
C ALA A 362 -32.25 -22.03 75.47
N PHE A 363 -33.03 -22.41 74.47
CA PHE A 363 -33.94 -21.52 73.73
C PHE A 363 -35.40 -21.57 74.20
N ASP A 364 -35.70 -22.47 75.14
CA ASP A 364 -37.04 -22.63 75.73
C ASP A 364 -37.21 -21.85 77.04
N LEU A 365 -36.25 -20.97 77.36
CA LEU A 365 -36.32 -20.06 78.51
C LEU A 365 -37.58 -19.18 78.38
N THR A 366 -38.62 -19.56 79.10
CA THR A 366 -39.80 -18.73 79.30
C THR A 366 -39.47 -17.61 80.30
N ALA A 367 -40.13 -16.45 80.18
CA ALA A 367 -39.90 -15.33 81.09
C ALA A 367 -40.08 -15.71 82.57
N GLN A 368 -40.90 -16.74 82.83
CA GLN A 368 -41.24 -17.26 84.14
C GLN A 368 -40.11 -18.12 84.76
N GLU A 369 -39.38 -18.89 83.94
CA GLU A 369 -38.18 -19.62 84.39
C GLU A 369 -37.01 -18.67 84.63
N LEU A 370 -36.86 -17.64 83.79
CA LEU A 370 -35.80 -16.64 83.94
C LEU A 370 -36.00 -15.77 85.20
N SER A 371 -37.25 -15.43 85.55
CA SER A 371 -37.55 -14.72 86.80
C SER A 371 -37.39 -15.62 88.02
N HIS A 372 -37.82 -16.89 87.94
CA HIS A 372 -37.72 -17.83 89.05
C HIS A 372 -36.25 -18.21 89.35
N GLU A 373 -35.38 -18.32 88.35
CA GLU A 373 -33.96 -18.68 88.55
C GLU A 373 -33.08 -17.45 88.90
N ALA A 374 -33.43 -16.25 88.39
CA ALA A 374 -32.75 -15.01 88.76
C ALA A 374 -32.94 -14.67 90.25
N ASP A 375 -34.12 -14.96 90.80
CA ASP A 375 -34.43 -14.76 92.21
C ASP A 375 -33.72 -15.79 93.11
N VAL A 376 -33.51 -17.03 92.61
CA VAL A 376 -32.77 -18.09 93.31
C VAL A 376 -31.24 -17.84 93.31
N SER A 377 -30.70 -17.25 92.25
CA SER A 377 -29.25 -17.09 92.07
C SER A 377 -28.66 -15.84 92.76
N ASN A 378 -29.46 -14.79 93.01
CA ASN A 378 -28.97 -13.61 93.74
C ASN A 378 -30.11 -12.80 94.41
N PRO A 379 -30.46 -13.08 95.68
CA PRO A 379 -31.63 -12.48 96.36
C PRO A 379 -31.51 -10.97 96.65
N SER A 380 -30.42 -10.32 96.22
CA SER A 380 -30.15 -8.89 96.47
C SER A 380 -30.61 -7.96 95.34
N TRP A 381 -31.07 -8.51 94.20
CA TRP A 381 -31.44 -7.74 93.01
C TRP A 381 -32.89 -7.25 92.96
N GLY A 382 -33.70 -7.56 93.99
CA GLY A 382 -34.97 -6.90 94.27
C GLY A 382 -35.83 -6.64 93.03
N ILE A 383 -36.20 -7.69 92.29
CA ILE A 383 -37.23 -7.57 91.27
C ILE A 383 -38.57 -7.66 91.99
N PRO A 384 -39.40 -6.60 92.00
CA PRO A 384 -40.65 -6.62 92.74
C PRO A 384 -41.62 -7.66 92.17
N ASP A 385 -42.16 -8.52 93.04
CA ASP A 385 -43.18 -9.56 92.81
C ASP A 385 -44.54 -9.06 92.28
N GLN A 386 -44.65 -7.77 91.91
CA GLN A 386 -45.89 -7.15 91.43
C GLN A 386 -45.88 -6.88 89.93
N LEU A 387 -45.57 -7.90 89.14
CA LEU A 387 -46.14 -8.04 87.80
C LEU A 387 -47.18 -9.16 87.85
N GLU A 388 -48.25 -8.88 88.61
CA GLU A 388 -49.53 -9.57 88.45
C GLU A 388 -49.90 -9.55 86.97
N ALA A 389 -50.15 -10.75 86.47
CA ALA A 389 -50.51 -11.07 85.10
C ALA A 389 -51.79 -10.35 84.67
N GLY A 390 -51.64 -9.14 84.17
CA GLY A 390 -52.60 -8.44 83.33
C GLY A 390 -52.23 -8.58 81.85
N GLY A 391 -52.17 -9.81 81.32
CA GLY A 391 -52.08 -10.05 79.87
C GLY A 391 -50.69 -10.36 79.27
N ALA A 392 -49.65 -10.58 80.09
CA ALA A 392 -48.27 -10.82 79.63
C ALA A 392 -47.83 -12.29 79.59
N GLU A 393 -48.73 -13.27 79.71
CA GLU A 393 -48.43 -14.70 79.49
C GLU A 393 -48.31 -15.08 78.01
N THR A 394 -48.46 -14.11 77.10
CA THR A 394 -48.46 -14.36 75.67
C THR A 394 -47.04 -14.34 75.09
N ILE A 395 -46.39 -15.51 75.12
CA ILE A 395 -45.47 -16.02 74.09
C ILE A 395 -44.39 -15.02 73.62
N ALA A 396 -43.26 -14.98 74.32
CA ALA A 396 -42.01 -14.51 73.72
C ALA A 396 -40.91 -15.56 73.93
N SER A 397 -41.07 -16.74 73.32
CA SER A 397 -39.95 -17.66 73.21
C SER A 397 -38.85 -17.02 72.38
N VAL A 398 -37.59 -17.20 72.78
CA VAL A 398 -36.43 -16.68 72.04
C VAL A 398 -36.47 -17.16 70.58
N GLY A 399 -36.97 -18.37 70.34
CA GLY A 399 -37.22 -18.90 68.99
C GLY A 399 -38.17 -18.03 68.15
N LEU A 400 -39.26 -17.51 68.72
CA LEU A 400 -40.19 -16.62 68.00
C LEU A 400 -39.51 -15.29 67.65
N VAL A 401 -38.71 -14.73 68.57
CA VAL A 401 -37.91 -13.53 68.31
C VAL A 401 -36.91 -13.77 67.18
N LEU A 402 -36.26 -14.93 67.15
CA LEU A 402 -35.33 -15.32 66.07
C LEU A 402 -36.04 -15.46 64.71
N ILE A 403 -37.26 -16.00 64.66
CA ILE A 403 -38.08 -16.08 63.45
C ILE A 403 -38.40 -14.68 62.93
N VAL A 404 -38.85 -13.77 63.80
CA VAL A 404 -39.14 -12.37 63.44
C VAL A 404 -37.87 -11.68 62.91
N LEU A 405 -36.73 -11.87 63.57
CA LEU A 405 -35.45 -11.34 63.11
C LEU A 405 -35.03 -11.95 61.76
N ALA A 406 -35.25 -13.25 61.51
CA ALA A 406 -34.99 -13.87 60.22
C ALA A 406 -35.82 -13.24 59.09
N VAL A 407 -37.12 -13.03 59.32
CA VAL A 407 -38.03 -12.38 58.36
C VAL A 407 -37.61 -10.94 58.10
N LEU A 408 -37.33 -10.16 59.15
CA LEU A 408 -36.86 -8.78 59.01
C LEU A 408 -35.51 -8.71 58.27
N MET A 409 -34.61 -9.68 58.50
CA MET A 409 -33.32 -9.77 57.83
C MET A 409 -33.48 -9.96 56.32
N VAL A 410 -34.40 -10.85 55.90
CA VAL A 410 -34.78 -11.06 54.49
C VAL A 410 -35.49 -9.82 53.92
N PHE A 411 -36.37 -9.17 54.69
CA PHE A 411 -37.03 -7.93 54.29
C PHE A 411 -36.03 -6.80 54.01
N GLY A 412 -34.87 -6.81 54.67
CA GLY A 412 -33.74 -5.92 54.39
C GLY A 412 -33.16 -6.01 52.97
N LEU A 413 -33.57 -6.99 52.15
CA LEU A 413 -33.28 -7.02 50.71
C LEU A 413 -33.91 -5.84 49.95
N THR A 414 -35.01 -5.27 50.45
CA THR A 414 -35.68 -4.11 49.85
C THR A 414 -34.87 -2.81 49.95
N GLY A 415 -33.97 -2.71 50.94
CA GLY A 415 -33.14 -1.53 51.16
C GLY A 415 -31.94 -1.44 50.22
N THR A 416 -31.54 -0.24 49.79
CA THR A 416 -30.36 -0.05 48.90
C THR A 416 -29.01 -0.18 49.61
N THR A 417 -28.97 -0.09 50.95
CA THR A 417 -27.73 0.03 51.73
C THR A 417 -27.35 -1.24 52.51
N GLY A 418 -28.24 -2.25 52.56
CA GLY A 418 -28.09 -3.44 53.39
C GLY A 418 -27.90 -3.17 54.90
N LYS A 419 -28.18 -1.94 55.38
CA LYS A 419 -28.03 -1.56 56.79
C LYS A 419 -28.98 -2.38 57.67
N LEU A 420 -30.23 -2.52 57.25
CA LEU A 420 -31.25 -3.25 58.00
C LEU A 420 -30.85 -4.73 58.19
N THR A 421 -30.48 -5.42 57.10
CA THR A 421 -29.98 -6.81 57.15
C THR A 421 -28.78 -6.96 58.10
N ARG A 422 -27.82 -6.04 58.08
CA ARG A 422 -26.64 -6.09 58.95
C ARG A 422 -26.97 -5.86 60.42
N VAL A 423 -27.80 -4.86 60.72
CA VAL A 423 -28.21 -4.54 62.10
C VAL A 423 -28.99 -5.71 62.69
N ILE A 424 -29.93 -6.27 61.94
CA ILE A 424 -30.74 -7.40 62.40
C ILE A 424 -29.88 -8.65 62.59
N ALA A 425 -28.97 -8.94 61.65
CA ALA A 425 -28.07 -10.08 61.80
C ALA A 425 -27.17 -9.96 63.04
N LEU A 426 -26.66 -8.76 63.31
CA LEU A 426 -25.84 -8.50 64.49
C LEU A 426 -26.66 -8.60 65.79
N LEU A 427 -27.86 -8.00 65.83
CA LEU A 427 -28.77 -8.11 66.97
C LEU A 427 -29.16 -9.56 67.24
N GLY A 428 -29.48 -10.33 66.19
CA GLY A 428 -29.82 -11.74 66.30
C GLY A 428 -28.64 -12.59 66.78
N LEU A 429 -27.43 -12.33 66.28
CA LEU A 429 -26.23 -13.02 66.75
C LEU A 429 -25.95 -12.71 68.23
N VAL A 430 -26.06 -11.44 68.65
CA VAL A 430 -25.91 -11.03 70.05
C VAL A 430 -26.96 -11.72 70.92
N LEU A 431 -28.22 -11.80 70.46
CA LEU A 431 -29.28 -12.49 71.16
C LEU A 431 -28.94 -13.98 71.36
N VAL A 432 -28.52 -14.68 70.30
CA VAL A 432 -28.10 -16.10 70.39
C VAL A 432 -26.96 -16.29 71.38
N VAL A 433 -25.95 -15.42 71.36
CA VAL A 433 -24.80 -15.47 72.29
C VAL A 433 -25.23 -15.17 73.73
N ALA A 434 -26.09 -14.17 73.94
CA ALA A 434 -26.59 -13.81 75.27
C ALA A 434 -27.44 -14.92 75.87
N THR A 435 -28.32 -15.54 75.09
CA THR A 435 -29.10 -16.71 75.50
C THR A 435 -28.18 -17.88 75.84
N PHE A 436 -27.12 -18.10 75.06
CA PHE A 436 -26.14 -19.14 75.35
C PHE A 436 -25.40 -18.90 76.67
N ILE A 437 -24.87 -17.68 76.90
CA ILE A 437 -24.19 -17.32 78.15
C ILE A 437 -25.15 -17.46 79.34
N GLY A 438 -26.39 -16.96 79.21
CA GLY A 438 -27.43 -17.07 80.23
C GLY A 438 -27.71 -18.52 80.62
N SER A 439 -27.83 -19.41 79.62
CA SER A 439 -28.05 -20.84 79.88
C SER A 439 -26.87 -21.54 80.58
N GLN A 440 -25.62 -21.15 80.26
CA GLN A 440 -24.43 -21.72 80.91
C GLN A 440 -24.29 -21.26 82.36
N VAL A 441 -24.65 -20.01 82.65
CA VAL A 441 -24.58 -19.44 84.00
C VAL A 441 -25.73 -19.94 84.88
N ALA A 442 -26.94 -20.06 84.34
CA ALA A 442 -28.14 -20.41 85.10
C ALA A 442 -28.31 -21.92 85.34
N ALA A 443 -28.04 -22.77 84.35
CA ALA A 443 -28.49 -24.17 84.38
C ALA A 443 -27.38 -25.21 84.66
N GLY A 444 -26.12 -24.80 84.85
CA GLY A 444 -24.99 -25.71 85.08
C GLY A 444 -24.82 -26.81 84.02
N GLY A 445 -25.41 -26.62 82.83
CA GLY A 445 -25.78 -27.71 81.93
C GLY A 445 -25.43 -27.46 80.46
N SER A 446 -25.13 -28.59 79.81
CA SER A 446 -25.06 -28.91 78.38
C SER A 446 -24.86 -27.75 77.39
N GLY A 447 -23.78 -27.85 76.60
CA GLY A 447 -23.41 -26.88 75.56
C GLY A 447 -24.52 -26.56 74.54
N PRO A 448 -24.28 -25.60 73.63
CA PRO A 448 -25.32 -25.06 72.78
C PRO A 448 -25.99 -26.17 71.96
N GLY A 449 -27.32 -26.19 71.96
CA GLY A 449 -28.07 -27.07 71.07
C GLY A 449 -27.69 -26.81 69.61
N ILE A 450 -27.79 -27.84 68.77
CA ILE A 450 -27.45 -27.75 67.33
C ILE A 450 -28.19 -26.59 66.64
N GLY A 451 -29.43 -26.29 67.05
CA GLY A 451 -30.20 -25.14 66.56
C GLY A 451 -29.55 -23.78 66.78
N ALA A 452 -28.83 -23.60 67.89
CA ALA A 452 -28.09 -22.38 68.23
C ALA A 452 -26.98 -22.09 67.21
N PHE A 453 -26.21 -23.14 66.89
CA PHE A 453 -25.11 -23.05 65.94
C PHE A 453 -25.60 -22.77 64.52
N ILE A 454 -26.71 -23.41 64.12
CA ILE A 454 -27.34 -23.17 62.81
C ILE A 454 -27.85 -21.73 62.73
N ALA A 455 -28.50 -21.22 63.78
CA ALA A 455 -28.99 -19.83 63.81
C ALA A 455 -27.83 -18.81 63.79
N ALA A 456 -26.78 -19.03 64.58
CA ALA A 456 -25.59 -18.18 64.57
C ALA A 456 -24.92 -18.15 63.18
N LEU A 457 -24.76 -19.31 62.54
CA LEU A 457 -24.25 -19.41 61.18
C LEU A 457 -25.14 -18.66 60.19
N GLY A 458 -26.47 -18.78 60.33
CA GLY A 458 -27.44 -18.07 59.52
C GLY A 458 -27.30 -16.55 59.60
N PHE A 459 -27.09 -15.99 60.80
CA PHE A 459 -26.83 -14.56 60.97
C PHE A 459 -25.50 -14.12 60.37
N VAL A 460 -24.43 -14.92 60.50
CA VAL A 460 -23.13 -14.61 59.87
C VAL A 460 -23.27 -14.58 58.34
N VAL A 461 -23.91 -15.58 57.75
CA VAL A 461 -24.16 -15.66 56.29
C VAL A 461 -25.04 -14.48 55.83
N GLY A 462 -26.09 -14.16 56.58
CA GLY A 462 -26.96 -13.01 56.32
C GLY A 462 -26.23 -11.67 56.41
N TYR A 463 -25.31 -11.51 57.37
CA TYR A 463 -24.47 -10.33 57.53
C TYR A 463 -23.51 -10.12 56.34
N VAL A 464 -22.87 -11.20 55.87
CA VAL A 464 -22.02 -11.17 54.66
C VAL A 464 -22.85 -10.80 53.42
N GLY A 465 -24.07 -11.33 53.29
CA GLY A 465 -25.01 -10.90 52.26
C GLY A 465 -25.34 -9.39 52.34
N GLY A 466 -25.52 -8.87 53.56
CA GLY A 466 -25.74 -7.44 53.82
C GLY A 466 -24.53 -6.55 53.50
N LEU A 467 -23.29 -7.04 53.64
CA LEU A 467 -22.07 -6.32 53.25
C LEU A 467 -21.95 -6.15 51.73
N LEU A 468 -22.42 -7.13 50.94
CA LEU A 468 -22.41 -7.05 49.48
C LEU A 468 -23.40 -6.02 48.91
N ALA A 469 -24.28 -5.46 49.73
CA ALA A 469 -25.17 -4.36 49.37
C ALA A 469 -24.48 -2.99 49.35
N ARG A 470 -23.26 -2.87 49.90
CA ARG A 470 -22.54 -1.60 49.94
C ARG A 470 -22.02 -1.28 48.54
N ARG A 471 -22.56 -0.19 47.96
CA ARG A 471 -22.06 0.42 46.74
C ARG A 471 -20.69 1.04 47.00
#